data_AF-A0A424I2L9-F1
#
_entry.id   AF-A0A424I2L9-F1
#
_cell.length_a   1.000
_cell.length_b   1.000
_cell.length_c   1.000
_cell.angle_alpha   90.00
_cell.angle_beta   90.00
_cell.angle_gamma   90.00
#
_symmetry.space_group_name_H-M   'P 1'
#
loop_
_entity.id
_entity.type
_entity.pdbx_description
1 polymer ?
#
loop_
_entity_poly.entity_id
_entity_poly.type
_entity_poly.pdbx_seq_one_letter_code
_entity_poly.pdbx_strand_id
1 'polypeptide(L)'
;MCPQSYICPSCGSEAVVGTPCALCAKANIAPGSSGRRTGKRTRERSQRAERRGWEQTEGSEGLDLPDGAFDYDDFIAREFGNKGRGDVIRVRWYWWVTALLLITALVLLSSAGLW
;
A
#
# COMPACT_ATOMS: atom_id res chain seq x y z
N MET A 1 -25.65 -15.81 -3.39
CA MET A 1 -24.58 -14.79 -3.27
C MET A 1 -24.48 -14.11 -4.62
N CYS A 2 -24.76 -12.81 -4.71
CA CYS A 2 -24.69 -12.07 -5.99
C CYS A 2 -23.23 -12.00 -6.48
N PRO A 3 -22.96 -12.23 -7.77
CA PRO A 3 -21.60 -12.10 -8.29
C PRO A 3 -21.14 -10.65 -8.19
N GLN A 4 -19.99 -10.42 -7.55
CA GLN A 4 -19.35 -9.11 -7.48
C GLN A 4 -18.84 -8.76 -8.89
N SER A 5 -19.28 -7.65 -9.46
CA SER A 5 -18.79 -7.11 -10.73
C SER A 5 -17.79 -5.97 -10.49
N TYR A 6 -16.84 -5.79 -11.42
CA TYR A 6 -15.84 -4.73 -11.40
C TYR A 6 -15.68 -4.10 -12.78
N ILE A 7 -15.21 -2.85 -12.86
CA ILE A 7 -14.90 -2.18 -14.12
C ILE A 7 -13.49 -2.58 -14.56
N CYS A 8 -13.37 -3.14 -15.77
CA CYS A 8 -12.07 -3.53 -16.32
C CYS A 8 -11.20 -2.29 -16.61
N PRO A 9 -9.96 -2.18 -16.08
CA PRO A 9 -9.10 -1.00 -16.26
C PRO A 9 -8.57 -0.80 -17.69
N SER A 10 -8.69 -1.81 -18.56
CA SER A 10 -8.16 -1.75 -19.93
C SER A 10 -9.20 -1.24 -20.94
N CYS A 11 -10.45 -1.68 -20.81
CA CYS A 11 -11.52 -1.35 -21.76
C CYS A 11 -12.72 -0.62 -21.14
N GLY A 12 -12.80 -0.50 -19.81
CA GLY A 12 -13.90 0.16 -19.10
C GLY A 12 -15.22 -0.62 -19.05
N SER A 13 -15.28 -1.86 -19.56
CA SER A 13 -16.51 -2.68 -19.49
C SER A 13 -16.64 -3.38 -18.13
N GLU A 14 -17.88 -3.63 -17.72
CA GLU A 14 -18.19 -4.44 -16.54
C GLU A 14 -17.75 -5.90 -16.74
N ALA A 15 -17.01 -6.43 -15.77
CA ALA A 15 -16.50 -7.80 -15.76
C ALA A 15 -16.83 -8.46 -14.43
N VAL A 16 -17.08 -9.76 -14.44
CA VAL A 16 -17.40 -10.54 -13.23
C VAL A 16 -16.11 -10.99 -12.57
N VAL A 17 -15.98 -10.78 -11.25
CA VAL A 17 -14.82 -11.21 -10.46
C VAL A 17 -14.62 -12.71 -10.61
N GLY A 18 -13.39 -13.12 -10.94
CA GLY A 18 -13.02 -14.52 -11.19
C GLY A 18 -13.11 -14.96 -12.66
N THR A 19 -13.67 -14.12 -13.55
CA THR A 19 -13.62 -14.35 -15.00
C THR A 19 -12.81 -13.26 -15.71
N PRO A 20 -12.05 -13.61 -16.76
CA PRO A 20 -11.34 -12.61 -17.55
C PRO A 20 -12.36 -11.75 -18.32
N CYS A 21 -12.07 -10.46 -18.47
CA CYS A 21 -12.95 -9.54 -19.18
C CYS A 21 -13.27 -10.06 -20.60
N ALA A 22 -14.56 -10.21 -20.95
CA ALA A 22 -14.98 -10.81 -22.22
C ALA A 22 -14.44 -10.08 -23.45
N LEU A 23 -14.25 -8.75 -23.38
CA LEU A 23 -13.71 -7.96 -24.49
C LEU A 23 -12.19 -8.14 -24.63
N CYS A 24 -11.44 -8.05 -23.53
CA CYS A 24 -9.99 -8.21 -23.54
C CYS A 24 -9.57 -9.66 -23.75
N ALA A 25 -10.30 -10.63 -23.21
CA ALA A 25 -10.03 -12.06 -23.38
C ALA A 25 -10.28 -12.50 -24.83
N LYS A 26 -11.40 -12.07 -25.42
CA LYS A 26 -11.74 -12.41 -26.81
C LYS A 26 -10.76 -11.82 -27.83
N ALA A 27 -10.19 -10.64 -27.53
CA ALA A 27 -9.11 -10.06 -28.33
C ALA A 27 -7.80 -10.86 -28.27
N ASN A 28 -7.54 -11.59 -27.17
CA ASN A 28 -6.33 -12.42 -27.01
C ASN A 28 -6.49 -13.88 -27.49
N ILE A 29 -7.73 -14.37 -27.68
CA ILE A 29 -8.03 -15.78 -28.04
C ILE A 29 -8.19 -15.98 -29.56
N ALA A 30 -8.26 -14.91 -30.37
CA ALA A 30 -8.33 -15.05 -31.83
C ALA A 30 -6.93 -14.90 -32.47
N PRO A 31 -6.18 -16.00 -32.72
CA PRO A 31 -5.01 -15.91 -33.58
C PRO A 31 -5.53 -15.77 -35.02
N GLY A 32 -5.45 -14.57 -35.59
CA GLY A 32 -5.71 -14.36 -37.02
C GLY A 32 -6.79 -13.37 -37.43
N SER A 33 -7.20 -12.43 -36.58
CA SER A 33 -7.82 -11.20 -37.11
C SER A 33 -6.81 -10.05 -37.09
N SER A 34 -5.92 -10.09 -38.09
CA SER A 34 -5.18 -8.95 -38.60
C SER A 34 -6.15 -7.92 -39.21
N GLY A 35 -7.04 -7.38 -38.38
CA GLY A 35 -7.89 -6.25 -38.72
C GLY A 35 -7.12 -4.96 -38.52
N ARG A 36 -6.22 -4.64 -39.46
CA ARG A 36 -5.69 -3.29 -39.66
C ARG A 36 -6.87 -2.32 -39.78
N ARG A 37 -7.26 -1.64 -38.70
CA ARG A 37 -7.99 -0.38 -38.80
C ARG A 37 -6.96 0.74 -38.88
N THR A 38 -6.50 0.97 -40.10
CA THR A 38 -6.05 2.30 -40.55
C THR A 38 -7.17 3.28 -40.29
N GLY A 39 -7.05 4.01 -39.20
CA GLY A 39 -7.84 5.18 -38.91
C GLY A 39 -7.02 6.02 -37.95
N LYS A 40 -6.28 6.99 -38.49
CA LYS A 40 -5.83 8.16 -37.73
C LYS A 40 -7.11 8.81 -37.18
N ARG A 41 -7.55 8.39 -36.00
CA ARG A 41 -8.39 9.25 -35.17
C ARG A 41 -7.42 10.21 -34.52
N THR A 42 -7.32 11.38 -35.14
CA THR A 42 -6.83 12.61 -34.50
C THR A 42 -7.32 12.58 -33.06
N ARG A 43 -6.39 12.52 -32.10
CA ARG A 43 -6.67 12.69 -30.68
C ARG A 43 -7.10 14.14 -30.50
N GLU A 44 -8.38 14.41 -30.73
CA GLU A 44 -8.97 15.72 -30.54
C GLU A 44 -10.04 15.61 -29.47
N ARG A 45 -9.75 16.30 -28.35
CA ARG A 45 -10.59 16.53 -27.16
C ARG A 45 -11.17 15.27 -26.51
N SER A 46 -10.85 15.02 -25.24
CA SER A 46 -11.27 15.91 -24.17
C SER A 46 -10.41 15.61 -22.95
N GLN A 47 -9.57 16.55 -22.54
CA GLN A 47 -9.05 16.57 -21.16
C GLN A 47 -10.18 17.03 -20.21
N ARG A 48 -11.34 16.38 -20.27
CA ARG A 48 -12.18 16.31 -19.08
C ARG A 48 -11.62 15.09 -18.38
N ALA A 49 -10.82 15.32 -17.34
CA ALA A 49 -10.39 14.22 -16.48
C ALA A 49 -11.67 13.48 -16.07
N GLU A 50 -11.88 12.31 -16.67
CA GLU A 50 -12.93 11.39 -16.25
C GLU A 50 -12.62 11.12 -14.78
N ARG A 51 -13.49 11.56 -13.87
CA ARG A 51 -13.26 11.41 -12.44
C ARG A 51 -12.91 9.97 -12.17
N ARG A 52 -11.76 9.72 -11.55
CA ARG A 52 -11.34 8.34 -11.31
C ARG A 52 -12.36 7.71 -10.36
N GLY A 53 -12.60 6.40 -10.44
CA GLY A 53 -13.59 5.73 -9.57
C GLY A 53 -13.32 5.86 -8.05
N TRP A 54 -12.13 6.34 -7.67
CA TRP A 54 -11.72 6.64 -6.29
C TRP A 54 -11.73 8.14 -5.96
N GLU A 55 -12.00 9.00 -6.94
CA GLU A 55 -12.02 10.45 -6.79
C GLU A 55 -13.37 10.88 -6.21
N GLN A 56 -13.36 11.23 -4.93
CA GLN A 56 -14.56 11.69 -4.25
C GLN A 56 -15.05 13.04 -4.82
N THR A 57 -16.36 13.23 -4.82
CA THR A 57 -16.99 14.51 -5.19
C THR A 57 -16.59 15.61 -4.22
N GLU A 58 -16.46 16.84 -4.71
CA GLU A 58 -16.00 17.99 -3.91
C GLU A 58 -16.90 18.26 -2.67
N GLY A 59 -18.15 17.76 -2.68
CA GLY A 59 -19.05 17.78 -1.52
C GLY A 59 -18.90 16.60 -0.55
N SER A 60 -17.98 15.67 -0.80
CA SER A 60 -17.70 14.52 0.06
C SER A 60 -16.61 14.79 1.11
N GLU A 61 -15.97 15.97 1.05
CA GLU A 61 -15.06 16.48 2.08
C GLU A 61 -15.77 17.18 3.25
N GLY A 62 -17.09 17.02 3.36
CA GLY A 62 -17.83 17.38 4.56
C GLY A 62 -17.60 16.34 5.66
N LEU A 63 -16.36 16.23 6.14
CA LEU A 63 -16.16 15.74 7.48
C LEU A 63 -16.93 16.71 8.39
N ASP A 64 -17.89 16.21 9.18
CA ASP A 64 -18.56 16.96 10.27
C ASP A 64 -17.55 17.23 11.40
N LEU A 65 -16.39 17.74 11.01
CA LEU A 65 -15.37 18.23 11.89
C LEU A 65 -15.85 19.62 12.30
N PRO A 66 -15.95 19.90 13.61
CA PRO A 66 -16.29 21.25 14.06
C PRO A 66 -15.34 22.26 13.41
N ASP A 67 -15.83 23.46 13.09
CA ASP A 67 -15.09 24.54 12.41
C ASP A 67 -13.76 24.95 13.08
N GLY A 68 -13.44 24.38 14.24
CA GLY A 68 -12.13 24.49 14.87
C GLY A 68 -11.08 23.73 14.06
N ALA A 69 -10.04 24.45 13.63
CA ALA A 69 -8.84 23.82 13.08
C ALA A 69 -8.35 22.73 14.05
N PHE A 70 -8.30 21.48 13.58
CA PHE A 70 -7.78 20.37 14.37
C PHE A 70 -6.33 20.67 14.75
N ASP A 71 -6.07 20.86 16.04
CA ASP A 71 -4.73 21.14 16.55
C ASP A 71 -3.92 19.83 16.57
N TYR A 72 -3.18 19.62 15.48
CA TYR A 72 -2.28 18.48 15.34
C TYR A 72 -1.22 18.45 16.45
N ASP A 73 -0.74 19.61 16.89
CA ASP A 73 0.30 19.69 17.91
C ASP A 73 -0.24 19.28 19.29
N ASP A 74 -1.47 19.69 19.65
CA ASP A 74 -2.16 19.24 20.87
C ASP A 74 -2.42 17.72 20.85
N PHE A 75 -2.91 17.19 19.73
CA PHE A 75 -3.13 15.75 19.59
C PHE A 75 -1.84 14.95 19.77
N ILE A 76 -0.75 15.40 19.13
CA ILE A 76 0.55 14.73 19.26
C ILE A 76 1.08 14.84 20.69
N ALA A 77 0.97 16.01 21.32
CA ALA A 77 1.39 16.21 22.71
C ALA A 77 0.58 15.34 23.69
N ARG A 78 -0.73 15.24 23.50
CA ARG A 78 -1.66 14.48 24.34
C ARG A 78 -1.51 12.97 24.19
N GLU A 79 -1.36 12.46 22.97
CA GLU A 79 -1.30 11.01 22.69
C GLU A 79 0.13 10.43 22.72
N PHE A 80 1.12 11.24 22.36
CA PHE A 80 2.51 10.80 22.19
C PHE A 80 3.51 11.58 23.05
N GLY A 81 3.19 12.79 23.49
CA GLY A 81 4.11 13.68 24.22
C GLY A 81 4.48 13.23 25.65
N ASN A 82 3.66 12.38 26.29
CA ASN A 82 3.93 11.86 27.64
C ASN A 82 4.68 10.52 27.67
N LYS A 83 5.12 10.00 26.52
CA LYS A 83 5.96 8.79 26.46
C LYS A 83 7.41 9.26 26.45
N GLY A 84 7.90 9.49 27.67
CA GLY A 84 9.14 10.15 28.02
C GLY A 84 10.26 10.01 27.00
N ARG A 85 10.79 11.16 26.62
CA ARG A 85 12.10 11.38 25.98
C ARG A 85 13.29 10.95 26.88
N GLY A 86 13.06 9.98 27.77
CA GLY A 86 13.87 9.71 28.96
C GLY A 86 13.94 8.25 29.36
N ASP A 87 13.38 7.32 28.59
CA ASP A 87 13.81 5.92 28.70
C ASP A 87 14.99 5.70 27.75
N VAL A 88 16.09 6.42 28.04
CA VAL A 88 17.42 6.02 27.56
C VAL A 88 17.53 4.54 27.86
N ILE A 89 17.64 3.72 26.82
CA ILE A 89 17.62 2.26 26.88
C ILE A 89 18.60 1.81 27.97
N ARG A 90 18.09 1.64 29.20
CA ARG A 90 18.90 1.17 30.33
C ARG A 90 19.03 -0.31 30.11
N VAL A 91 20.08 -0.69 29.39
CA VAL A 91 20.45 -2.10 29.20
C VAL A 91 20.56 -2.70 30.59
N ARG A 92 19.57 -3.54 30.94
CA ARG A 92 19.47 -4.14 32.28
C ARG A 92 20.73 -5.00 32.51
N TRP A 93 21.28 -4.95 33.72
CA TRP A 93 22.60 -5.53 34.05
C TRP A 93 22.79 -7.01 33.64
N TYR A 94 21.71 -7.80 33.62
CA TYR A 94 21.79 -9.21 33.20
C TYR A 94 22.12 -9.36 31.70
N TRP A 95 21.80 -8.38 30.85
CA TRP A 95 22.21 -8.42 29.43
C TRP A 95 23.72 -8.30 29.28
N TRP A 96 24.39 -7.57 30.18
CA TRP A 96 25.85 -7.55 30.24
C TRP A 96 26.42 -8.90 30.66
N VAL A 97 25.80 -9.57 31.62
CA VAL A 97 26.21 -10.92 32.05
C VAL A 97 26.04 -11.92 30.90
N THR A 98 24.90 -11.90 30.20
CA THR A 98 24.67 -12.77 29.05
C THR A 98 25.68 -12.52 27.94
N ALA A 99 25.98 -11.25 27.62
CA ALA A 99 26.97 -10.90 26.61
C ALA A 99 28.37 -11.42 27.00
N LEU A 100 28.76 -11.26 28.27
CA LEU A 100 30.04 -11.76 28.78
C LEU A 100 30.12 -13.29 28.68
N LEU A 101 29.04 -14.00 29.07
CA LEU A 101 28.97 -15.46 28.99
C LEU A 101 29.11 -15.97 27.55
N LEU A 102 28.43 -15.32 26.59
CA LEU A 102 28.51 -15.69 25.18
C LEU A 102 29.91 -15.48 24.61
N ILE A 103 30.57 -14.38 24.95
CA ILE A 103 31.96 -14.12 24.54
C ILE A 103 32.89 -15.18 25.13
N THR A 104 32.77 -15.48 26.42
CA THR A 104 33.60 -16.51 27.07
C THR A 104 33.36 -17.88 26.43
N ALA A 105 32.12 -18.26 26.17
CA ALA A 105 31.78 -19.51 25.50
C ALA A 105 32.38 -19.59 24.10
N LEU A 106 32.33 -18.51 23.32
CA LEU A 106 32.92 -18.44 21.98
C LEU A 106 34.45 -18.59 22.03
N VAL A 107 35.12 -17.88 22.95
CA VAL A 107 36.58 -17.97 23.13
C VAL A 107 36.98 -19.38 23.56
N LEU A 108 36.27 -19.97 24.52
CA LEU A 108 36.50 -21.35 24.94
C LEU A 108 36.30 -22.34 23.78
N LEU A 109 35.23 -22.19 23.00
CA LEU A 109 34.96 -23.04 21.84
C LEU A 109 36.08 -22.94 20.80
N SER A 110 36.54 -21.72 20.50
CA SER A 110 37.62 -21.48 19.53
C SER A 110 38.99 -21.97 20.01
N SER A 111 39.30 -21.83 21.31
CA SER A 111 40.58 -22.24 21.89
C SER A 111 40.64 -23.73 22.26
N ALA A 112 39.50 -24.36 22.49
CA ALA A 112 39.39 -25.80 22.70
C ALA A 112 39.54 -26.62 21.41
N GLY A 113 39.76 -25.96 20.26
CA GLY A 113 39.95 -26.65 18.97
C GLY A 113 38.69 -27.37 18.49
N LEU A 114 37.50 -26.91 18.90
CA LEU A 114 36.21 -27.47 18.48
C LEU A 114 35.78 -26.99 17.09
N TRP A 115 36.74 -26.65 16.23
CA TRP A 115 36.57 -26.21 14.86
C TRP A 115 37.34 -27.11 13.90
#